data_AF-A0A6I6IVA0-F1
#
_entry.id   AF-A0A6I6IVA0-F1
#
_cell.length_a   1.000
_cell.length_b   1.000
_cell.length_c   1.000
_cell.angle_alpha   90.00
_cell.angle_beta   90.00
_cell.angle_gamma   90.00
#
_symmetry.space_group_name_H-M   'P 1'
#
loop_
_entity.id
_entity.type
_entity.pdbx_description
1 polymer ?
#
loop_
_entity_poly.entity_id
_entity_poly.type
_entity_poly.pdbx_seq_one_letter_code
_entity_poly.pdbx_strand_id
1 'polypeptide(L)'
;MNLFIDANIFLDFYHLSGGDIEELKKLVALVENGDIVLFSSPQLREEVKRNRDAKISDAMRDFRKTSFKLSFPAFCKHYDEYEELRAHINDANKKHAELVQKAMDDVKGRCLAADLLIDNLLGKSQEIEPAKELYDAAIKRFRLGNPPGKKKVTLGDEINWESLLAGVPDNQDLMFISGDGDFCSPIDGDALNAFLLDEWEEKKESDIHFYKSLSDFLKDKFPHIHLASDVKTATLVEQLAQSGSFATTHAVIASLSKVTDFPVHQIEELVSIAELNNQVGWIIDDDDVMEFYKGILGKYGDAMNTASKEKLEEILTLVEASPDPIPDEIPF
;
A
#
# COMPACT_ATOMS: atom_id res chain seq x y z
N MET A 1 -5.07 -11.99 8.21
CA MET A 1 -5.03 -11.06 9.37
C MET A 1 -6.23 -10.13 9.31
N ASN A 2 -6.95 -9.89 10.41
CA ASN A 2 -8.12 -9.00 10.39
C ASN A 2 -7.71 -7.56 10.70
N LEU A 3 -8.22 -6.60 9.94
CA LEU A 3 -7.86 -5.19 10.07
C LEU A 3 -9.10 -4.31 10.05
N PHE A 4 -9.16 -3.33 10.95
CA PHE A 4 -10.06 -2.19 10.87
C PHE A 4 -9.27 -0.89 10.85
N ILE A 5 -9.69 0.04 10.01
CA ILE A 5 -9.09 1.37 9.89
C ILE A 5 -10.20 2.39 10.10
N ASP A 6 -9.98 3.28 11.06
CA ASP A 6 -10.91 4.35 11.38
C ASP A 6 -10.95 5.43 10.28
N ALA A 7 -12.06 6.17 10.21
CA ALA A 7 -12.32 7.16 9.17
C ALA A 7 -11.24 8.25 9.15
N ASN A 8 -10.74 8.64 10.32
CA ASN A 8 -9.76 9.70 10.43
C ASN A 8 -8.42 9.33 9.77
N ILE A 9 -8.01 8.06 9.86
CA ILE A 9 -6.80 7.56 9.19
C ILE A 9 -6.95 7.65 7.67
N PHE A 10 -8.10 7.24 7.12
CA PHE A 10 -8.38 7.41 5.69
C PHE A 10 -8.34 8.88 5.27
N LEU A 11 -8.89 9.75 6.10
CA LEU A 11 -8.99 11.18 5.84
C LEU A 11 -7.63 11.91 5.92
N ASP A 12 -6.69 11.40 6.70
CA ASP A 12 -5.33 11.95 6.78
C ASP A 12 -4.55 11.75 5.47
N PHE A 13 -4.91 10.75 4.66
CA PHE A 13 -4.42 10.60 3.28
C PHE A 13 -4.94 11.66 2.30
N TYR A 14 -5.60 12.73 2.74
CA TYR A 14 -5.81 13.93 1.92
C TYR A 14 -4.85 15.08 2.26
N HIS A 15 -4.03 14.92 3.31
CA HIS A 15 -2.95 15.84 3.68
C HIS A 15 -1.56 15.41 3.12
N LEU A 16 -1.56 14.46 2.18
CA LEU A 16 -0.44 13.63 1.73
C LEU A 16 0.91 14.32 1.55
N SER A 17 1.92 13.61 2.05
CA SER A 17 3.26 13.52 1.47
C SER A 17 3.36 12.35 0.49
N GLY A 18 4.44 12.30 -0.31
CA GLY A 18 4.68 11.17 -1.23
C GLY A 18 4.82 9.81 -0.51
N GLY A 19 5.25 9.81 0.77
CA GLY A 19 5.39 8.58 1.57
C GLY A 19 4.04 7.96 1.94
N ASP A 20 3.04 8.79 2.24
CA ASP A 20 1.72 8.34 2.70
C ASP A 20 0.97 7.58 1.59
N ILE A 21 1.11 8.01 0.32
CA ILE A 21 0.53 7.29 -0.82
C ILE A 21 1.13 5.89 -0.99
N GLU A 22 2.45 5.73 -0.80
CA GLU A 22 3.09 4.43 -0.94
C GLU A 22 2.65 3.44 0.15
N GLU A 23 2.40 3.92 1.37
CA GLU A 23 1.83 3.10 2.44
C GLU A 23 0.40 2.65 2.14
N LEU A 24 -0.41 3.53 1.57
CA LEU A 24 -1.76 3.17 1.16
C LEU A 24 -1.75 2.12 0.03
N LYS A 25 -0.84 2.24 -0.93
CA LYS A 25 -0.66 1.22 -1.98
C LYS A 25 -0.18 -0.11 -1.39
N LYS A 26 0.68 -0.11 -0.37
CA LYS A 26 1.12 -1.33 0.34
C LYS A 26 -0.06 -2.08 0.91
N LEU A 27 -0.95 -1.34 1.55
CA LEU A 27 -2.17 -1.92 2.09
C LEU A 27 -3.08 -2.49 1.00
N VAL A 28 -3.24 -1.81 -0.14
CA VAL A 28 -4.01 -2.34 -1.29
C VAL A 28 -3.48 -3.70 -1.72
N ALA A 29 -2.17 -3.85 -1.91
CA ALA A 29 -1.56 -5.11 -2.31
C ALA A 29 -1.80 -6.23 -1.28
N LEU A 30 -1.67 -5.93 0.02
CA LEU A 30 -1.91 -6.90 1.09
C LEU A 30 -3.37 -7.38 1.16
N VAL A 31 -4.32 -6.48 0.90
CA VAL A 31 -5.74 -6.85 0.83
C VAL A 31 -6.02 -7.68 -0.44
N GLU A 32 -5.40 -7.33 -1.56
CA GLU A 32 -5.54 -8.05 -2.82
C GLU A 32 -4.97 -9.48 -2.78
N ASN A 33 -3.84 -9.67 -2.10
CA ASN A 33 -3.20 -10.96 -1.92
C ASN A 33 -3.91 -11.85 -0.88
N GLY A 34 -4.86 -11.30 -0.11
CA GLY A 34 -5.56 -12.01 0.95
C GLY A 34 -4.79 -12.12 2.28
N ASP A 35 -3.64 -11.46 2.40
CA ASP A 35 -2.87 -11.39 3.66
C ASP A 35 -3.67 -10.64 4.75
N ILE A 36 -4.43 -9.62 4.32
CA ILE A 36 -5.28 -8.78 5.18
C ILE A 36 -6.75 -8.88 4.74
N VAL A 37 -7.62 -9.17 5.70
CA VAL A 37 -9.07 -8.99 5.60
C VAL A 37 -9.42 -7.64 6.22
N LEU A 38 -9.71 -6.65 5.38
CA LEU A 38 -10.12 -5.33 5.83
C LEU A 38 -11.62 -5.33 6.13
N PHE A 39 -12.00 -5.02 7.37
CA PHE A 39 -13.39 -4.82 7.77
C PHE A 39 -13.79 -3.36 7.63
N SER A 40 -15.03 -3.12 7.23
CA SER A 40 -15.62 -1.78 7.16
C SER A 40 -17.09 -1.80 7.55
N SER A 41 -17.66 -0.65 7.89
CA SER A 41 -19.11 -0.46 8.00
C SER A 41 -19.59 0.58 6.98
N PRO A 42 -20.87 0.58 6.61
CA PRO A 42 -21.51 1.68 5.90
C PRO A 42 -21.32 3.04 6.59
N GLN A 43 -21.36 3.07 7.92
CA GLN A 43 -21.11 4.29 8.70
C GLN A 43 -19.70 4.85 8.46
N LEU A 44 -18.68 3.99 8.47
CA LEU A 44 -17.29 4.35 8.15
C LEU A 44 -17.20 4.92 6.73
N ARG A 45 -17.80 4.24 5.74
CA ARG A 45 -17.78 4.68 4.34
C ARG A 45 -18.47 6.03 4.15
N GLU A 46 -19.62 6.24 4.79
CA GLU A 46 -20.33 7.51 4.77
C GLU A 46 -19.56 8.62 5.47
N GLU A 47 -18.86 8.31 6.55
CA GLU A 47 -18.05 9.27 7.27
C GLU A 47 -16.87 9.77 6.45
N VAL A 48 -16.13 8.86 5.82
CA VAL A 48 -15.05 9.20 4.88
C VAL A 48 -15.61 10.10 3.77
N LYS A 49 -16.74 9.71 3.16
CA LYS A 49 -17.38 10.51 2.09
C LYS A 49 -17.81 11.89 2.55
N ARG A 50 -18.38 12.02 3.75
CA ARG A 50 -18.91 13.27 4.31
C ARG A 50 -17.78 14.24 4.69
N ASN A 51 -16.68 13.72 5.22
CA ASN A 51 -15.58 14.54 5.74
C ASN A 51 -14.48 14.82 4.70
N ARG A 52 -14.44 14.07 3.58
CA ARG A 52 -13.46 14.21 2.49
C ARG A 52 -13.25 15.66 2.04
N ASP A 53 -14.32 16.33 1.61
CA ASP A 53 -14.21 17.65 0.98
C ASP A 53 -13.74 18.71 1.98
N ALA A 54 -14.13 18.57 3.24
CA ALA A 54 -13.66 19.44 4.32
C ALA A 54 -12.15 19.28 4.52
N LYS A 55 -11.64 18.04 4.56
CA LYS A 55 -10.21 17.78 4.73
C LYS A 55 -9.36 18.25 3.56
N ILE A 56 -9.80 18.00 2.33
CA ILE A 56 -9.14 18.52 1.14
C ILE A 56 -9.14 20.06 1.14
N SER A 57 -10.26 20.68 1.52
CA SER A 57 -10.35 22.14 1.63
C SER A 57 -9.36 22.70 2.63
N ASP A 58 -9.21 22.04 3.79
CA ASP A 58 -8.23 22.42 4.81
C ASP A 58 -6.79 22.27 4.30
N ALA A 59 -6.45 21.16 3.64
CA ALA A 59 -5.14 20.92 3.04
C ALA A 59 -4.79 21.98 1.97
N MET A 60 -5.78 22.40 1.18
CA MET A 60 -5.58 23.35 0.08
C MET A 60 -5.66 24.82 0.52
N ARG A 61 -6.04 25.11 1.77
CA ARG A 61 -6.40 26.46 2.23
C ARG A 61 -5.27 27.48 2.01
N ASP A 62 -4.07 27.13 2.45
CA ASP A 62 -2.92 28.04 2.40
C ASP A 62 -2.23 27.98 1.04
N PHE A 63 -2.21 26.80 0.41
CA PHE A 63 -1.71 26.62 -0.95
C PHE A 63 -2.46 27.53 -1.94
N ARG A 64 -3.81 27.54 -1.93
CA ARG A 64 -4.59 28.42 -2.83
C ARG A 64 -4.36 29.92 -2.61
N LYS A 65 -4.04 30.32 -1.39
CA LYS A 65 -3.81 31.74 -1.04
C LYS A 65 -2.38 32.19 -1.34
N THR A 66 -1.47 31.25 -1.56
CA THR A 66 -0.07 31.54 -1.81
C THR A 66 0.08 32.33 -3.11
N SER A 67 0.84 33.42 -3.04
CA SER A 67 1.31 34.16 -4.21
C SER A 67 2.76 34.52 -3.95
N PHE A 68 3.63 34.19 -4.89
CA PHE A 68 5.04 34.55 -4.80
C PHE A 68 5.14 36.06 -5.01
N LYS A 69 5.46 36.79 -3.95
CA LYS A 69 5.59 38.25 -3.96
C LYS A 69 6.95 38.63 -3.39
N LEU A 70 7.68 39.44 -4.13
CA LEU A 70 8.90 40.10 -3.65
C LEU A 70 8.69 41.60 -3.68
N SER A 71 9.07 42.27 -2.60
CA SER A 71 9.11 43.73 -2.52
C SER A 71 10.52 44.20 -2.80
N PHE A 72 10.67 45.11 -3.76
CA PHE A 72 11.96 45.63 -4.18
C PHE A 72 12.11 47.08 -3.73
N PRO A 73 13.22 47.44 -3.06
CA PRO A 73 13.62 48.83 -2.92
C PRO A 73 13.72 49.53 -4.28
N ALA A 74 13.44 50.83 -4.32
CA ALA A 74 13.37 51.58 -5.58
C ALA A 74 14.66 51.51 -6.42
N PHE A 75 15.82 51.48 -5.77
CA PHE A 75 17.12 51.42 -6.44
C PHE A 75 17.40 50.07 -7.11
N CYS A 76 16.67 49.00 -6.76
CA CYS A 76 16.88 47.69 -7.37
C CYS A 76 16.48 47.66 -8.85
N LYS A 77 15.63 48.59 -9.30
CA LYS A 77 15.17 48.70 -10.70
C LYS A 77 16.28 49.03 -11.71
N HIS A 78 17.48 49.36 -11.23
CA HIS A 78 18.62 49.70 -12.06
C HIS A 78 19.53 48.51 -12.38
N TYR A 79 19.25 47.34 -11.81
CA TYR A 79 19.99 46.10 -12.04
C TYR A 79 19.22 45.19 -12.99
N ASP A 80 19.92 44.50 -13.88
CA ASP A 80 19.31 43.63 -14.90
C ASP A 80 18.56 42.45 -14.24
N GLU A 81 19.08 41.96 -13.11
CA GLU A 81 18.50 40.87 -12.32
C GLU A 81 17.09 41.19 -11.81
N TYR A 82 16.71 42.47 -11.73
CA TYR A 82 15.37 42.89 -11.32
C TYR A 82 14.29 42.39 -12.29
N GLU A 83 14.50 42.59 -13.59
CA GLU A 83 13.52 42.18 -14.61
C GLU A 83 13.48 40.65 -14.75
N GLU A 84 14.62 39.98 -14.66
CA GLU A 84 14.70 38.51 -14.68
C GLU A 84 13.94 37.89 -13.49
N LEU A 85 14.19 38.38 -12.27
CA LEU A 85 13.53 37.86 -11.09
C LEU A 85 12.02 38.13 -11.13
N ARG A 86 11.60 39.29 -11.63
CA ARG A 86 10.19 39.61 -11.84
C ARG A 86 9.53 38.66 -12.85
N ALA A 87 10.21 38.33 -13.94
CA ALA A 87 9.72 37.38 -14.93
C ALA A 87 9.55 35.98 -14.33
N HIS A 88 10.53 35.49 -13.56
CA HIS A 88 10.45 34.20 -12.88
C HIS A 88 9.32 34.14 -11.84
N ILE A 89 9.10 35.21 -11.08
CA ILE A 89 7.96 35.30 -10.13
C ILE A 89 6.63 35.21 -10.88
N ASN A 90 6.50 35.90 -12.02
CA ASN A 90 5.28 35.86 -12.81
C ASN A 90 5.03 34.46 -13.38
N ASP A 91 6.06 33.79 -13.89
CA ASP A 91 5.94 32.42 -14.39
C ASP A 91 5.61 31.43 -13.26
N ALA A 92 6.26 31.57 -12.09
CA ALA A 92 5.94 30.77 -10.91
C ALA A 92 4.50 30.96 -10.45
N ASN A 93 3.99 32.20 -10.41
CA ASN A 93 2.59 32.48 -10.08
C ASN A 93 1.62 31.90 -11.13
N LYS A 94 1.98 31.92 -12.41
CA LYS A 94 1.19 31.28 -13.48
C LYS A 94 1.15 29.77 -13.30
N LYS A 95 2.30 29.12 -13.08
CA LYS A 95 2.41 27.68 -12.83
C LYS A 95 1.67 27.26 -11.56
N HIS A 96 1.74 28.07 -10.52
CA HIS A 96 0.97 27.87 -9.31
C HIS A 96 -0.55 27.89 -9.57
N ALA A 97 -1.05 28.87 -10.33
CA ALA A 97 -2.46 28.93 -10.70
C ALA A 97 -2.89 27.72 -11.55
N GLU A 98 -2.06 27.30 -12.51
CA GLU A 98 -2.28 26.08 -13.32
C GLU A 98 -2.36 24.82 -12.44
N LEU A 99 -1.45 24.67 -11.47
CA LEU A 99 -1.41 23.53 -10.55
C LEU A 99 -2.62 23.51 -9.62
N VAL A 100 -2.97 24.66 -9.03
CA VAL A 100 -4.17 24.80 -8.20
C VAL A 100 -5.41 24.42 -9.01
N GLN A 101 -5.53 24.88 -10.25
CA GLN A 101 -6.68 24.56 -11.10
C GLN A 101 -6.77 23.05 -11.37
N LYS A 102 -5.66 22.41 -11.78
CA LYS A 102 -5.62 20.96 -12.01
C LYS A 102 -6.02 20.16 -10.78
N ALA A 103 -5.41 20.46 -9.63
CA ALA A 103 -5.75 19.80 -8.37
C ALA A 103 -7.24 19.98 -8.03
N MET A 104 -7.80 21.17 -8.28
CA MET A 104 -9.23 21.42 -8.04
C MET A 104 -10.16 20.68 -8.99
N ASP A 105 -9.75 20.47 -10.23
CA ASP A 105 -10.51 19.67 -11.18
C ASP A 105 -10.46 18.19 -10.79
N ASP A 106 -9.31 17.68 -10.32
CA ASP A 106 -9.20 16.32 -9.78
C ASP A 106 -10.05 16.13 -8.52
N VAL A 107 -10.07 17.12 -7.63
CA VAL A 107 -10.91 17.10 -6.41
C VAL A 107 -12.40 16.99 -6.76
N LYS A 108 -12.87 17.75 -7.76
CA LYS A 108 -14.27 17.71 -8.23
C LYS A 108 -14.56 16.41 -8.97
N GLY A 109 -13.59 15.90 -9.72
CA GLY A 109 -13.67 14.64 -10.44
C GLY A 109 -13.59 13.40 -9.54
N ARG A 110 -13.22 13.57 -8.26
CA ARG A 110 -12.93 12.48 -7.31
C ARG A 110 -11.87 11.52 -7.87
N CYS A 111 -10.83 12.08 -8.48
CA CYS A 111 -9.76 11.32 -9.12
C CYS A 111 -8.38 11.65 -8.56
N LEU A 112 -8.30 12.13 -7.31
CA LEU A 112 -7.03 12.16 -6.59
C LEU A 112 -6.54 10.72 -6.38
N ALA A 113 -5.22 10.55 -6.29
CA ALA A 113 -4.64 9.23 -6.01
C ALA A 113 -5.22 8.60 -4.73
N ALA A 114 -5.44 9.39 -3.67
CA ALA A 114 -6.11 8.93 -2.46
C ALA A 114 -7.55 8.47 -2.71
N ASP A 115 -8.33 9.17 -3.55
CA ASP A 115 -9.71 8.76 -3.86
C ASP A 115 -9.73 7.34 -4.43
N LEU A 116 -8.89 7.12 -5.45
CA LEU A 116 -8.84 5.85 -6.17
C LEU A 116 -8.40 4.69 -5.26
N LEU A 117 -7.41 4.93 -4.41
CA LEU A 117 -6.89 3.91 -3.50
C LEU A 117 -7.86 3.60 -2.35
N ILE A 118 -8.46 4.63 -1.75
CA ILE A 118 -9.43 4.46 -0.66
C ILE A 118 -10.70 3.77 -1.19
N ASP A 119 -11.21 4.19 -2.35
CA ASP A 119 -12.38 3.56 -2.97
C ASP A 119 -12.09 2.10 -3.36
N ASN A 120 -10.87 1.77 -3.81
CA ASN A 120 -10.45 0.39 -4.07
C ASN A 120 -10.43 -0.44 -2.77
N LEU A 121 -9.78 0.05 -1.71
CA LEU A 121 -9.71 -0.62 -0.40
C LEU A 121 -11.10 -0.88 0.17
N LEU A 122 -11.93 0.16 0.23
CA LEU A 122 -13.29 0.04 0.74
C LEU A 122 -14.15 -0.81 -0.20
N GLY A 123 -13.91 -0.81 -1.52
CA GLY A 123 -14.61 -1.70 -2.44
C GLY A 123 -14.30 -3.19 -2.23
N LYS A 124 -13.11 -3.51 -1.69
CA LYS A 124 -12.65 -4.87 -1.39
C LYS A 124 -12.81 -5.28 0.07
N SER A 125 -13.21 -4.35 0.94
CA SER A 125 -13.41 -4.63 2.35
C SER A 125 -14.61 -5.54 2.59
N GLN A 126 -14.53 -6.33 3.65
CA GLN A 126 -15.67 -7.06 4.18
C GLN A 126 -16.59 -6.07 4.91
N GLU A 127 -17.64 -5.65 4.20
CA GLU A 127 -18.64 -4.74 4.74
C GLU A 127 -19.54 -5.45 5.74
N ILE A 128 -19.59 -4.88 6.94
CA ILE A 128 -20.49 -5.27 8.01
C ILE A 128 -21.67 -4.30 7.96
N GLU A 129 -22.76 -4.75 7.35
CA GLU A 129 -23.98 -3.95 7.24
C GLU A 129 -24.64 -3.76 8.62
N PRO A 130 -25.03 -2.53 8.99
CA PRO A 130 -25.75 -2.27 10.22
C PRO A 130 -27.17 -2.78 10.02
N ALA A 131 -27.48 -3.90 10.65
CA ALA A 131 -28.87 -4.27 10.86
C ALA A 131 -29.51 -3.29 11.87
N LYS A 132 -30.85 -3.23 11.91
CA LYS A 132 -31.57 -2.39 12.89
C LYS A 132 -31.12 -2.72 14.33
N GLU A 133 -30.76 -3.97 14.57
CA GLU A 133 -30.24 -4.48 15.83
C GLU A 133 -28.90 -3.84 16.23
N LEU A 134 -27.99 -3.63 15.27
CA LEU A 134 -26.70 -2.98 15.52
C LEU A 134 -26.88 -1.49 15.83
N TYR A 135 -27.80 -0.83 15.14
CA TYR A 135 -28.15 0.55 15.42
C TYR A 135 -28.78 0.70 16.83
N ASP A 136 -29.71 -0.19 17.18
CA ASP A 136 -30.34 -0.19 18.51
C ASP A 136 -29.31 -0.48 19.63
N ALA A 137 -28.34 -1.38 19.37
CA ALA A 137 -27.20 -1.65 20.26
C ALA A 137 -26.30 -0.41 20.44
N ALA A 138 -25.96 0.27 19.34
CA ALA A 138 -25.16 1.50 19.37
C ALA A 138 -25.87 2.63 20.14
N ILE A 139 -27.19 2.80 19.96
CA ILE A 139 -27.99 3.73 20.76
C ILE A 139 -27.90 3.37 22.24
N LYS A 140 -28.07 2.09 22.58
CA LYS A 140 -28.04 1.63 23.97
C LYS A 140 -26.66 1.92 24.59
N ARG A 141 -25.57 1.59 23.90
CA ARG A 141 -24.19 1.88 24.31
C ARG A 141 -24.01 3.37 24.62
N PHE A 142 -24.38 4.22 23.66
CA PHE A 142 -24.31 5.68 23.81
C PHE A 142 -25.11 6.19 25.02
N ARG A 143 -26.34 5.72 25.20
CA ARG A 143 -27.21 6.16 26.31
C ARG A 143 -26.74 5.68 27.68
N LEU A 144 -26.05 4.55 27.74
CA LEU A 144 -25.41 4.06 28.96
C LEU A 144 -24.08 4.77 29.26
N GLY A 145 -23.51 5.47 28.27
CA GLY A 145 -22.23 6.14 28.40
C GLY A 145 -21.04 5.18 28.30
N ASN A 146 -21.23 4.03 27.66
CA ASN A 146 -20.16 3.09 27.37
C ASN A 146 -19.35 3.60 26.17
N PRO A 147 -18.00 3.49 26.19
CA PRO A 147 -17.16 3.83 25.04
C PRO A 147 -17.42 2.87 23.86
N PRO A 148 -16.94 3.16 22.63
CA PRO A 148 -16.28 4.40 22.23
C PRO A 148 -17.27 5.55 22.12
N GLY A 149 -16.74 6.78 22.06
CA GLY A 149 -17.54 7.98 21.86
C GLY A 149 -17.51 8.96 23.03
N LYS A 150 -17.72 10.24 22.70
CA LYS A 150 -17.84 11.35 23.67
C LYS A 150 -19.31 11.71 23.89
N LYS A 151 -19.58 12.65 24.80
CA LYS A 151 -20.89 13.30 25.00
C LYS A 151 -21.35 14.16 23.79
N LYS A 152 -21.02 13.75 22.56
CA LYS A 152 -21.47 14.32 21.30
C LYS A 152 -22.86 13.77 20.96
N VAL A 153 -23.50 14.30 19.94
CA VAL A 153 -24.86 13.88 19.50
C VAL A 153 -24.79 12.82 18.38
N THR A 154 -23.60 12.31 18.08
CA THR A 154 -23.34 11.38 16.96
C THR A 154 -23.10 9.97 17.48
N LEU A 155 -23.52 8.97 16.71
CA LEU A 155 -23.42 7.53 17.05
C LEU A 155 -22.38 6.80 16.18
N GLY A 156 -21.46 7.52 15.55
CA GLY A 156 -20.58 6.98 14.50
C GLY A 156 -19.66 5.88 15.03
N ASP A 157 -18.89 6.20 16.06
CA ASP A 157 -17.94 5.28 16.68
C ASP A 157 -18.66 4.09 17.32
N GLU A 158 -19.81 4.33 17.94
CA GLU A 158 -20.64 3.28 18.53
C GLU A 158 -21.14 2.30 17.48
N ILE A 159 -21.60 2.78 16.32
CA ILE A 159 -22.03 1.91 15.21
C ILE A 159 -20.83 1.13 14.65
N ASN A 160 -19.68 1.77 14.48
CA ASN A 160 -18.47 1.09 13.99
C ASN A 160 -18.06 -0.04 14.95
N TRP A 161 -18.05 0.23 16.25
CA TRP A 161 -17.69 -0.77 17.25
C TRP A 161 -18.69 -1.93 17.34
N GLU A 162 -19.99 -1.65 17.40
CA GLU A 162 -21.00 -2.71 17.39
C GLU A 162 -20.96 -3.54 16.09
N SER A 163 -20.63 -2.90 14.97
CA SER A 163 -20.42 -3.63 13.71
C SER A 163 -19.24 -4.59 13.85
N LEU A 164 -18.09 -4.15 14.35
CA LEU A 164 -16.92 -5.02 14.55
C LEU A 164 -17.21 -6.20 15.48
N LEU A 165 -17.90 -5.95 16.60
CA LEU A 165 -18.34 -7.00 17.52
C LEU A 165 -19.28 -8.02 16.86
N ALA A 166 -20.02 -7.63 15.82
CA ALA A 166 -20.91 -8.53 15.11
C ALA A 166 -20.25 -9.25 13.93
N GLY A 167 -19.35 -8.58 13.22
CA GLY A 167 -18.85 -9.05 11.93
C GLY A 167 -17.48 -9.74 11.97
N VAL A 168 -16.62 -9.41 12.92
CA VAL A 168 -15.31 -10.08 13.04
C VAL A 168 -15.52 -11.47 13.66
N PRO A 169 -14.95 -12.54 13.10
CA PRO A 169 -15.09 -13.89 13.66
C PRO A 169 -14.53 -14.00 15.08
N ASP A 170 -15.16 -14.82 15.90
CA ASP A 170 -14.67 -15.12 17.25
C ASP A 170 -13.33 -15.88 17.17
N ASN A 171 -12.51 -15.79 18.23
CA ASN A 171 -11.18 -16.37 18.34
C ASN A 171 -10.18 -15.88 17.27
N GLN A 172 -10.39 -14.68 16.72
CA GLN A 172 -9.46 -14.08 15.76
C GLN A 172 -9.10 -12.64 16.13
N ASP A 173 -7.81 -12.38 16.29
CA ASP A 173 -7.31 -11.06 16.67
C ASP A 173 -7.65 -10.00 15.63
N LEU A 174 -7.88 -8.77 16.12
CA LEU A 174 -8.16 -7.61 15.29
C LEU A 174 -7.02 -6.58 15.40
N MET A 175 -6.48 -6.21 14.25
CA MET A 175 -5.61 -5.03 14.14
C MET A 175 -6.52 -3.80 14.01
N PHE A 176 -6.40 -2.85 14.93
CA PHE A 176 -7.27 -1.66 14.97
C PHE A 176 -6.41 -0.41 14.81
N ILE A 177 -6.63 0.34 13.73
CA ILE A 177 -5.89 1.58 13.46
C ILE A 177 -6.81 2.78 13.64
N SER A 178 -6.52 3.63 14.63
CA SER A 178 -7.19 4.91 14.81
C SER A 178 -6.28 5.95 15.45
N GLY A 179 -6.35 7.16 14.92
CA GLY A 179 -5.73 8.35 15.54
C GLY A 179 -6.68 9.08 16.49
N ASP A 180 -7.95 8.68 16.59
CA ASP A 180 -8.94 9.36 17.42
C ASP A 180 -8.78 8.96 18.90
N GLY A 181 -8.84 9.97 19.77
CA GLY A 181 -8.85 9.78 21.21
C GLY A 181 -10.13 9.14 21.73
N ASP A 182 -11.21 9.08 20.94
CA ASP A 182 -12.51 8.51 21.35
C ASP A 182 -12.43 6.98 21.60
N PHE A 183 -11.43 6.30 21.01
CA PHE A 183 -11.09 4.88 21.25
C PHE A 183 -9.98 4.67 22.28
N CYS A 184 -9.30 5.72 22.72
CA CYS A 184 -8.06 5.60 23.49
C CYS A 184 -8.28 5.52 25.00
N SER A 185 -7.29 5.01 25.70
CA SER A 185 -7.24 5.04 27.16
C SER A 185 -7.07 6.49 27.66
N PRO A 186 -7.81 6.90 28.70
CA PRO A 186 -7.59 8.18 29.35
C PRO A 186 -6.24 8.32 30.06
N ILE A 187 -5.55 7.19 30.31
CA ILE A 187 -4.27 7.12 31.02
C ILE A 187 -3.11 7.11 30.02
N ASP A 188 -3.25 6.32 28.96
CA ASP A 188 -2.26 6.17 27.90
C ASP A 188 -2.90 6.44 26.55
N GLY A 189 -2.55 7.57 25.96
CA GLY A 189 -3.10 7.99 24.68
C GLY A 189 -2.77 7.04 23.54
N ASP A 190 -1.74 6.20 23.69
CA ASP A 190 -1.27 5.25 22.67
C ASP A 190 -1.88 3.84 22.84
N ALA A 191 -2.67 3.62 23.89
CA ALA A 191 -3.37 2.36 24.13
C ALA A 191 -4.87 2.48 23.84
N LEU A 192 -5.50 1.36 23.45
CA LEU A 192 -6.95 1.26 23.36
C LEU A 192 -7.57 1.40 24.76
N ASN A 193 -8.80 1.92 24.82
CA ASN A 193 -9.56 1.98 26.06
C ASN A 193 -9.73 0.59 26.68
N ALA A 194 -9.38 0.45 27.96
CA ALA A 194 -9.44 -0.83 28.68
C ALA A 194 -10.85 -1.46 28.67
N PHE A 195 -11.91 -0.64 28.73
CA PHE A 195 -13.28 -1.17 28.65
C PHE A 195 -13.55 -1.85 27.30
N LEU A 196 -13.00 -1.32 26.21
CA LEU A 196 -13.16 -1.89 24.87
C LEU A 196 -12.34 -3.18 24.73
N LEU A 197 -11.16 -3.23 25.33
CA LEU A 197 -10.34 -4.45 25.39
C LEU A 197 -11.06 -5.56 26.17
N ASP A 198 -11.51 -5.26 27.39
CA ASP A 198 -12.22 -6.22 28.24
C ASP A 198 -13.50 -6.74 27.54
N GLU A 199 -14.26 -5.84 26.91
CA GLU A 199 -15.46 -6.23 26.17
C GLU A 199 -15.15 -7.10 24.95
N TRP A 200 -14.07 -6.78 24.22
CA TRP A 200 -13.65 -7.57 23.09
C TRP A 200 -13.21 -8.97 23.52
N GLU A 201 -12.35 -9.07 24.53
CA GLU A 201 -11.88 -10.36 25.07
C GLU A 201 -13.07 -11.21 25.54
N GLU A 202 -14.03 -10.62 26.27
CA GLU A 202 -15.21 -11.34 26.77
C GLU A 202 -16.12 -11.85 25.62
N LYS A 203 -16.29 -11.06 24.56
CA LYS A 203 -17.22 -11.40 23.47
C LYS A 203 -16.60 -12.20 22.34
N LYS A 204 -15.30 -12.01 22.10
CA LYS A 204 -14.58 -12.52 20.94
C LYS A 204 -13.49 -13.51 21.29
N GLU A 205 -13.14 -13.69 22.56
CA GLU A 205 -12.12 -14.65 22.99
C GLU A 205 -10.80 -14.47 22.21
N SER A 206 -10.43 -13.22 21.92
CA SER A 206 -9.26 -12.83 21.11
C SER A 206 -8.75 -11.45 21.51
N ASP A 207 -7.62 -11.02 20.95
CA ASP A 207 -6.96 -9.76 21.29
C ASP A 207 -7.19 -8.65 20.25
N ILE A 208 -7.14 -7.39 20.70
CA ILE A 208 -7.01 -6.23 19.81
C ILE A 208 -5.60 -5.67 19.89
N HIS A 209 -4.97 -5.51 18.73
CA HIS A 209 -3.70 -4.81 18.59
C HIS A 209 -3.96 -3.41 18.01
N PHE A 210 -3.72 -2.39 18.83
CA PHE A 210 -4.03 -1.01 18.51
C PHE A 210 -2.84 -0.25 17.93
N TYR A 211 -3.07 0.51 16.85
CA TYR A 211 -2.07 1.34 16.18
C TYR A 211 -2.60 2.76 15.94
N LYS A 212 -1.71 3.74 16.04
CA LYS A 212 -2.04 5.15 15.77
C LYS A 212 -1.99 5.55 14.32
N SER A 213 -1.23 4.82 13.51
CA SER A 213 -1.01 5.13 12.11
C SER A 213 -0.88 3.85 11.28
N LEU A 214 -1.15 3.96 9.98
CA LEU A 214 -0.91 2.88 9.03
C LEU A 214 0.59 2.53 8.96
N SER A 215 1.46 3.54 9.07
CA SER A 215 2.91 3.37 9.04
C SER A 215 3.41 2.47 10.15
N ASP A 216 2.94 2.68 11.39
CA ASP A 216 3.38 1.90 12.55
C ASP A 216 2.90 0.46 12.45
N PHE A 217 1.66 0.25 12.00
CA PHE A 217 1.11 -1.06 11.70
C PHE A 217 1.95 -1.81 10.65
N LEU A 218 2.23 -1.17 9.51
CA LEU A 218 3.00 -1.79 8.43
C LEU A 218 4.44 -2.11 8.86
N LYS A 219 5.08 -1.25 9.67
CA LYS A 219 6.44 -1.51 10.18
C LYS A 219 6.48 -2.68 11.15
N ASP A 220 5.47 -2.83 12.00
CA ASP A 220 5.39 -3.91 12.98
C ASP A 220 5.07 -5.25 12.31
N LYS A 221 4.03 -5.30 11.47
CA LYS A 221 3.51 -6.55 10.89
C LYS A 221 4.13 -6.93 9.55
N PHE A 222 4.63 -5.94 8.79
CA PHE A 222 5.14 -6.13 7.43
C PHE A 222 6.47 -5.37 7.21
N PRO A 223 7.51 -5.57 8.03
CA PRO A 223 8.76 -4.79 7.97
C PRO A 223 9.50 -4.90 6.63
N HIS A 224 9.24 -5.95 5.85
CA HIS A 224 9.91 -6.23 4.57
C HIS A 224 9.12 -5.79 3.33
N ILE A 225 7.91 -5.20 3.48
CA ILE A 225 7.11 -4.81 2.32
C ILE A 225 7.67 -3.54 1.65
N HIS A 226 8.21 -3.68 0.44
CA HIS A 226 8.81 -2.59 -0.34
C HIS A 226 8.07 -2.39 -1.68
N LEU A 227 7.02 -1.58 -1.68
CA LEU A 227 6.19 -1.41 -2.89
C LEU A 227 6.88 -0.77 -4.10
N ALA A 228 7.86 0.09 -3.86
CA ALA A 228 8.64 0.71 -4.93
C ALA A 228 9.54 -0.31 -5.66
N SER A 229 9.94 -1.41 -5.00
CA SER A 229 10.56 -2.53 -5.69
C SER A 229 9.51 -3.32 -6.46
N ASP A 230 8.31 -3.57 -5.94
CA ASP A 230 7.34 -4.48 -6.58
C ASP A 230 6.89 -4.03 -7.98
N VAL A 231 6.66 -2.72 -8.21
CA VAL A 231 6.33 -2.21 -9.55
C VAL A 231 7.53 -2.32 -10.51
N LYS A 232 8.72 -2.00 -10.01
CA LYS A 232 9.96 -2.10 -10.79
C LYS A 232 10.29 -3.55 -11.10
N THR A 233 10.11 -4.44 -10.13
CA THR A 233 10.29 -5.89 -10.26
C THR A 233 9.26 -6.45 -11.22
N ALA A 234 7.98 -6.09 -11.11
CA ALA A 234 6.94 -6.50 -12.06
C ALA A 234 7.30 -6.07 -13.50
N THR A 235 7.79 -4.84 -13.67
CA THR A 235 8.27 -4.35 -14.97
C THR A 235 9.47 -5.17 -15.48
N LEU A 236 10.41 -5.54 -14.60
CA LEU A 236 11.56 -6.36 -14.96
C LEU A 236 11.16 -7.80 -15.32
N VAL A 237 10.21 -8.39 -14.60
CA VAL A 237 9.67 -9.72 -14.89
C VAL A 237 8.96 -9.72 -16.25
N GLU A 238 8.14 -8.70 -16.53
CA GLU A 238 7.51 -8.53 -17.85
C GLU A 238 8.55 -8.36 -18.97
N GLN A 239 9.62 -7.57 -18.73
CA GLN A 239 10.73 -7.42 -19.68
C GLN A 239 11.48 -8.74 -19.92
N LEU A 240 11.63 -9.58 -18.89
CA LEU A 240 12.25 -10.89 -19.02
C LEU A 240 11.34 -11.82 -19.85
N ALA A 241 10.04 -11.83 -19.56
CA ALA A 241 9.05 -12.61 -20.29
C ALA A 241 9.01 -12.24 -21.79
N GLN A 242 9.14 -10.95 -22.10
CA GLN A 242 9.16 -10.41 -23.46
C GLN A 242 10.56 -10.33 -24.07
N SER A 243 11.60 -10.84 -23.39
CA SER A 243 12.98 -10.73 -23.87
C SER A 243 13.13 -11.40 -25.24
N GLY A 244 13.57 -10.62 -26.22
CA GLY A 244 13.77 -11.06 -27.60
C GLY A 244 15.24 -11.22 -28.01
N SER A 245 16.18 -11.06 -27.08
CA SER A 245 17.61 -11.26 -27.35
C SER A 245 18.38 -11.63 -26.08
N PHE A 246 19.44 -12.42 -26.22
CA PHE A 246 20.33 -12.79 -25.10
C PHE A 246 20.89 -11.57 -24.36
N ALA A 247 21.29 -10.52 -25.09
CA ALA A 247 21.79 -9.28 -24.49
C ALA A 247 20.74 -8.58 -23.61
N THR A 248 19.47 -8.60 -24.02
CA THR A 248 18.35 -8.09 -23.21
C THR A 248 18.13 -8.98 -21.99
N THR A 249 18.17 -10.31 -22.15
CA THR A 249 18.01 -11.25 -21.05
C THR A 249 19.05 -11.02 -19.95
N HIS A 250 20.35 -10.96 -20.29
CA HIS A 250 21.39 -10.66 -19.30
C HIS A 250 21.21 -9.31 -18.61
N ALA A 251 20.85 -8.25 -19.37
CA ALA A 251 20.63 -6.93 -18.77
C ALA A 251 19.46 -6.92 -17.77
N VAL A 252 18.40 -7.67 -18.06
CA VAL A 252 17.24 -7.82 -17.19
C VAL A 252 17.58 -8.71 -15.99
N ILE A 253 18.24 -9.84 -16.18
CA ILE A 253 18.71 -10.74 -15.11
C ILE A 253 19.66 -10.00 -14.15
N ALA A 254 20.60 -9.20 -14.65
CA ALA A 254 21.49 -8.37 -13.83
C ALA A 254 20.74 -7.30 -13.00
N SER A 255 19.55 -6.89 -13.46
CA SER A 255 18.68 -5.96 -12.74
C SER A 255 17.80 -6.69 -11.72
N LEU A 256 17.26 -7.86 -12.08
CA LEU A 256 16.49 -8.74 -11.21
C LEU A 256 17.34 -9.30 -10.06
N SER A 257 18.61 -9.60 -10.30
CA SER A 257 19.54 -10.10 -9.28
C SER A 257 19.85 -9.08 -8.17
N LYS A 258 19.50 -7.81 -8.37
CA LYS A 258 19.60 -6.75 -7.34
C LYS A 258 18.34 -6.62 -6.49
N VAL A 259 17.26 -7.31 -6.87
CA VAL A 259 16.01 -7.32 -6.12
C VAL A 259 16.20 -8.24 -4.92
N THR A 260 15.88 -7.73 -3.72
CA THR A 260 16.14 -8.44 -2.47
C THR A 260 15.04 -9.43 -2.11
N ASP A 261 13.81 -9.23 -2.60
CA ASP A 261 12.70 -10.12 -2.34
C ASP A 261 11.66 -10.13 -3.47
N PHE A 262 10.95 -11.26 -3.61
CA PHE A 262 9.92 -11.47 -4.63
C PHE A 262 8.65 -12.01 -3.97
N PRO A 263 7.45 -11.51 -4.34
CA PRO A 263 6.20 -12.14 -3.97
C PRO A 263 6.05 -13.50 -4.68
N VAL A 264 5.35 -14.44 -4.04
CA VAL A 264 5.23 -15.83 -4.53
C VAL A 264 4.72 -15.90 -5.98
N HIS A 265 3.74 -15.08 -6.36
CA HIS A 265 3.23 -15.06 -7.73
C HIS A 265 4.28 -14.67 -8.78
N GLN A 266 5.25 -13.80 -8.45
CA GLN A 266 6.35 -13.44 -9.36
C GLN A 266 7.39 -14.56 -9.45
N ILE A 267 7.58 -15.34 -8.38
CA ILE A 267 8.43 -16.53 -8.44
C ILE A 267 7.84 -17.55 -9.44
N GLU A 268 6.53 -17.78 -9.35
CA GLU A 268 5.82 -18.66 -10.28
C GLU A 268 5.95 -18.17 -11.74
N GLU A 269 5.84 -16.87 -11.95
CA GLU A 269 6.03 -16.25 -13.26
C GLU A 269 7.47 -16.42 -13.76
N LEU A 270 8.49 -16.18 -12.91
CA LEU A 270 9.90 -16.36 -13.28
C LEU A 270 10.22 -17.80 -13.70
N VAL A 271 9.66 -18.79 -13.02
CA VAL A 271 9.80 -20.20 -13.41
C VAL A 271 9.13 -20.46 -14.75
N SER A 272 7.91 -19.97 -14.95
CA SER A 272 7.21 -20.11 -16.23
C SER A 272 7.98 -19.44 -17.38
N ILE A 273 8.68 -18.35 -17.14
CA ILE A 273 9.51 -17.67 -18.14
C ILE A 273 10.70 -18.54 -18.54
N ALA A 274 11.36 -19.21 -17.58
CA ALA A 274 12.45 -20.14 -17.89
C ALA A 274 12.00 -21.29 -18.80
N GLU A 275 10.75 -21.74 -18.65
CA GLU A 275 10.17 -22.80 -19.46
C GLU A 275 9.66 -22.31 -20.83
N LEU A 276 8.92 -21.20 -20.85
CA LEU A 276 8.13 -20.78 -22.00
C LEU A 276 8.88 -19.81 -22.92
N ASN A 277 9.83 -19.03 -22.39
CA ASN A 277 10.64 -18.15 -23.21
C ASN A 277 11.90 -18.89 -23.67
N ASN A 278 11.89 -19.35 -24.94
CA ASN A 278 13.01 -20.04 -25.57
C ASN A 278 14.34 -19.27 -25.45
N GLN A 279 14.33 -17.92 -25.49
CA GLN A 279 15.56 -17.14 -25.34
C GLN A 279 16.14 -17.27 -23.95
N VAL A 280 15.31 -17.31 -22.90
CA VAL A 280 15.74 -17.49 -21.51
C VAL A 280 16.18 -18.93 -21.28
N GLY A 281 15.39 -19.91 -21.73
CA GLY A 281 15.71 -21.32 -21.60
C GLY A 281 16.99 -21.75 -22.35
N TRP A 282 17.32 -21.11 -23.48
CA TRP A 282 18.55 -21.42 -24.25
C TRP A 282 19.85 -20.98 -23.59
N ILE A 283 19.80 -20.04 -22.66
CA ILE A 283 20.97 -19.52 -21.95
C ILE A 283 20.85 -19.74 -20.44
N ILE A 284 20.03 -20.70 -20.03
CA ILE A 284 19.80 -21.00 -18.62
C ILE A 284 21.08 -21.50 -17.91
N ASP A 285 22.04 -21.98 -18.69
CA ASP A 285 23.37 -22.45 -18.29
C ASP A 285 24.44 -21.35 -18.27
N ASP A 286 24.15 -20.15 -18.79
CA ASP A 286 25.04 -19.00 -18.64
C ASP A 286 25.18 -18.63 -17.16
N ASP A 287 26.40 -18.29 -16.73
CA ASP A 287 26.77 -18.14 -15.33
C ASP A 287 25.79 -17.26 -14.52
N ASP A 288 25.42 -16.08 -15.05
CA ASP A 288 24.54 -15.13 -14.37
C ASP A 288 23.08 -15.57 -14.33
N VAL A 289 22.59 -16.20 -15.40
CA VAL A 289 21.22 -16.73 -15.49
C VAL A 289 21.06 -17.95 -14.59
N MET A 290 22.02 -18.87 -14.63
CA MET A 290 22.05 -20.05 -13.78
C MET A 290 22.16 -19.67 -12.29
N GLU A 291 23.04 -18.73 -11.94
CA GLU A 291 23.18 -18.23 -10.57
C GLU A 291 21.87 -17.62 -10.06
N PHE A 292 21.21 -16.80 -10.89
CA PHE A 292 19.92 -16.20 -10.55
C PHE A 292 18.86 -17.27 -10.24
N TYR A 293 18.64 -18.24 -11.12
CA TYR A 293 17.62 -19.28 -10.94
C TYR A 293 17.95 -20.27 -9.81
N LYS A 294 19.25 -20.57 -9.57
CA LYS A 294 19.68 -21.31 -8.38
C LYS A 294 19.39 -20.54 -7.09
N GLY A 295 19.60 -19.22 -7.10
CA GLY A 295 19.24 -18.33 -6.00
C GLY A 295 17.74 -18.34 -5.71
N ILE A 296 16.90 -18.30 -6.75
CA ILE A 296 15.44 -18.41 -6.63
C ILE A 296 15.05 -19.74 -6.00
N LEU A 297 15.57 -20.87 -6.51
CA LEU A 297 15.28 -22.21 -5.96
C LEU A 297 15.72 -22.32 -4.50
N GLY A 298 16.93 -21.85 -4.18
CA GLY A 298 17.48 -21.93 -2.83
C GLY A 298 16.74 -21.08 -1.80
N LYS A 299 16.24 -19.90 -2.20
CA LYS A 299 15.56 -18.97 -1.29
C LYS A 299 14.05 -19.23 -1.18
N TYR A 300 13.39 -19.65 -2.27
CA TYR A 300 11.93 -19.75 -2.34
C TYR A 300 11.40 -21.17 -2.55
N GLY A 301 12.26 -22.17 -2.72
CA GLY A 301 11.85 -23.53 -3.07
C GLY A 301 10.86 -24.20 -2.10
N ASP A 302 10.75 -23.75 -0.86
CA ASP A 302 9.77 -24.26 0.10
C ASP A 302 8.41 -23.54 0.03
N ALA A 303 8.38 -22.32 -0.51
CA ALA A 303 7.17 -21.51 -0.70
C ALA A 303 6.56 -21.66 -2.10
N MET A 304 7.30 -22.23 -3.05
CA MET A 304 6.85 -22.52 -4.42
C MET A 304 5.83 -23.65 -4.45
N ASN A 305 4.96 -23.64 -5.45
CA ASN A 305 4.14 -24.81 -5.71
C ASN A 305 5.01 -26.01 -6.15
N THR A 306 4.55 -27.23 -5.86
CA THR A 306 5.32 -28.46 -6.10
C THR A 306 5.72 -28.64 -7.55
N ALA A 307 4.83 -28.30 -8.50
CA ALA A 307 5.08 -28.46 -9.92
C ALA A 307 6.19 -27.51 -10.42
N SER A 308 6.16 -26.24 -10.00
CA SER A 308 7.16 -25.24 -10.35
C SER A 308 8.51 -25.55 -9.71
N LYS A 309 8.52 -26.09 -8.49
CA LYS A 309 9.75 -26.56 -7.83
C LYS A 309 10.39 -27.69 -8.61
N GLU A 310 9.63 -28.76 -8.87
CA GLU A 310 10.09 -29.92 -9.65
C GLU A 310 10.58 -29.48 -11.04
N LYS A 311 9.89 -28.52 -11.66
CA LYS A 311 10.25 -28.01 -12.98
C LYS A 311 11.55 -27.22 -12.97
N LEU A 312 11.72 -26.33 -11.99
CA LEU A 312 12.95 -25.55 -11.85
C LEU A 312 14.14 -26.47 -11.52
N GLU A 313 13.93 -27.48 -10.69
CA GLU A 313 14.93 -28.52 -10.41
C GLU A 313 15.29 -29.32 -11.68
N GLU A 314 14.32 -29.70 -12.51
CA GLU A 314 14.55 -30.36 -13.80
C GLU A 314 15.39 -29.49 -14.73
N ILE A 315 15.01 -28.22 -14.90
CA ILE A 315 15.72 -27.25 -15.76
C ILE A 315 17.17 -27.12 -15.33
N LEU A 316 17.43 -26.99 -14.03
CA LEU A 316 18.78 -26.80 -13.49
C LEU A 316 19.63 -28.08 -13.49
N THR A 317 19.01 -29.26 -13.37
CA THR A 317 19.72 -30.55 -13.37
C THR A 317 20.06 -31.05 -14.78
N LEU A 318 19.24 -30.74 -15.80
CA LEU A 318 19.54 -31.07 -17.20
C LEU A 318 20.81 -30.38 -17.72
N VAL A 319 21.13 -29.21 -17.17
CA VAL A 319 22.37 -28.46 -17.48
C VAL A 319 23.60 -29.14 -16.88
N GLU A 320 23.53 -29.58 -15.62
CA GLU A 320 24.66 -30.20 -14.92
C GLU A 320 25.04 -31.59 -15.48
N ALA A 321 24.16 -32.22 -16.25
CA ALA A 321 24.37 -33.53 -16.86
C ALA A 321 25.07 -33.51 -18.23
N SER A 322 25.49 -32.34 -18.74
CA SER A 322 26.22 -32.21 -20.01
C SER A 322 27.71 -31.90 -19.81
N PRO A 323 28.60 -32.89 -19.55
CA PRO A 323 30.03 -32.66 -19.57
C PRO A 323 30.63 -32.90 -20.97
N ASP A 324 31.26 -31.83 -21.46
CA ASP A 324 32.48 -31.75 -22.27
C ASP A 324 32.48 -31.88 -23.81
N PRO A 325 33.38 -31.13 -24.48
CA PRO A 325 33.35 -30.82 -25.90
C PRO A 325 33.79 -32.00 -26.77
N ILE A 326 33.20 -32.10 -27.96
CA ILE A 326 33.63 -33.02 -29.02
C ILE A 326 35.13 -32.77 -29.27
N PRO A 327 36.01 -33.78 -29.06
CA PRO A 327 37.42 -33.65 -29.40
C PRO A 327 37.56 -33.53 -30.92
N ASP A 328 38.26 -32.49 -31.37
CA ASP A 328 38.78 -32.39 -32.74
C ASP A 328 39.80 -33.53 -32.98
N GLU A 329 39.32 -34.68 -33.46
CA GLU A 329 40.15 -35.65 -34.15
C GLU A 329 39.52 -35.98 -35.51
N ILE A 330 40.03 -35.34 -36.55
CA ILE A 330 39.98 -35.85 -37.92
C ILE A 330 41.35 -36.47 -38.21
N PRO A 331 41.48 -37.81 -38.26
CA PRO A 331 42.58 -38.45 -38.97
C PRO A 331 42.20 -38.56 -40.45
N PHE A 332 43.12 -38.11 -41.32
CA PHE A 332 43.08 -38.30 -42.77
C PHE A 332 42.92 -39.76 -43.20
#